data_AF-A0A3D2WHA7-F1
#
_entry.id   AF-A0A3D2WHA7-F1
#
_cell.length_a   1.000
_cell.length_b   1.000
_cell.length_c   1.000
_cell.angle_alpha   90.00
_cell.angle_beta   90.00
_cell.angle_gamma   90.00
#
_symmetry.space_group_name_H-M   'P 1'
#
loop_
_entity.id
_entity.type
_entity.pdbx_description
1 polymer ?
#
loop_
_entity_poly.entity_id
_entity_poly.type
_entity_poly.pdbx_seq_one_letter_code
_entity_poly.pdbx_strand_id
1 'polypeptide(L)'
;GRKKNVLITSFGRNVAPEWVESHLNVHPEILQAFVYGDGEPHLKALVVCTVQDRDLIEQRIAQANSRLPDYAQVKEFEITKPFTLESGYLTGTGRIKRQRVLEDLKAGVLHENPTAQTKEKEIMTTPFYDRLVAATQPMKDVLFKVPQVKDALAGKISIETYRAYLAQAYHHVSHTVPFLMTMGSLLPSDKRWMHKPIIEYLEEEVGHEEWILNDIAAAGGDAEAVRQSKPALETQSLVAYNYNYMQKHNPVGFFGMVYMLESTSTAIATKGAIAIKDSLNLPQKAFSYLASHGQLDIEHMSFFEKTVNAIKDENDQDAIIEVAQNTFLLFAKLLAAIPHQQDQ
;
A
#
# COMPACT_ATOMS: atom_id res chain seq x y z
N GLY A 1 4.98 -16.68 -13.07
CA GLY A 1 4.05 -16.97 -11.97
C GLY A 1 4.68 -17.93 -10.99
N ARG A 2 4.66 -17.65 -9.68
CA ARG A 2 5.32 -18.48 -8.65
C ARG A 2 4.66 -19.87 -8.58
N LYS A 3 5.46 -20.93 -8.76
CA LYS A 3 5.13 -22.37 -8.68
C LYS A 3 4.44 -22.85 -7.36
N LYS A 4 4.17 -21.96 -6.39
CA LYS A 4 3.79 -22.33 -5.02
C LYS A 4 2.28 -22.35 -4.73
N ASN A 5 1.42 -21.82 -5.60
CA ASN A 5 -0.03 -21.69 -5.32
C ASN A 5 -0.94 -22.39 -6.35
N VAL A 6 -0.40 -23.25 -7.21
CA VAL A 6 -1.18 -23.94 -8.25
C VAL A 6 -2.01 -25.07 -7.61
N LEU A 7 -3.30 -25.11 -7.90
CA LEU A 7 -4.18 -26.24 -7.58
C LEU A 7 -4.01 -27.31 -8.66
N ILE A 8 -3.90 -28.57 -8.26
CA ILE A 8 -3.85 -29.72 -9.15
C ILE A 8 -5.14 -30.52 -8.96
N THR A 9 -6.03 -30.51 -9.94
CA THR A 9 -7.28 -31.28 -9.85
C THR A 9 -7.00 -32.79 -9.82
N SER A 10 -7.98 -33.60 -9.40
CA SER A 10 -7.85 -35.07 -9.40
C SER A 10 -7.52 -35.67 -10.78
N PHE A 11 -7.81 -34.92 -11.85
CA PHE A 11 -7.48 -35.26 -13.24
C PHE A 11 -6.10 -34.73 -13.70
N GLY A 12 -5.28 -34.20 -12.79
CA GLY A 12 -3.93 -33.72 -13.06
C GLY A 12 -3.86 -32.38 -13.81
N ARG A 13 -4.93 -31.57 -13.80
CA ARG A 13 -4.94 -30.24 -14.42
C ARG A 13 -4.45 -29.20 -13.43
N ASN A 14 -3.51 -28.37 -13.89
CA ASN A 14 -2.98 -27.25 -13.12
C ASN A 14 -3.91 -26.03 -13.28
N VAL A 15 -4.43 -25.52 -12.18
CA VAL A 15 -5.25 -24.31 -12.13
C VAL A 15 -4.60 -23.29 -11.23
N ALA A 16 -4.39 -22.08 -11.75
CA ALA A 16 -4.05 -20.93 -10.90
C ALA A 16 -5.34 -20.43 -10.25
N PRO A 17 -5.49 -20.54 -8.91
CA PRO A 17 -6.72 -20.13 -8.25
C PRO A 17 -7.01 -18.63 -8.44
N GLU A 18 -5.98 -17.80 -8.47
CA GLU A 18 -6.12 -16.34 -8.64
C GLU A 18 -6.79 -15.97 -9.97
N TRP A 19 -6.65 -16.82 -11.00
CA TRP A 19 -7.33 -16.62 -12.28
C TRP A 19 -8.83 -16.92 -12.19
N VAL A 20 -9.23 -17.95 -11.46
CA VAL A 20 -10.65 -18.25 -11.22
C VAL A 20 -11.26 -17.18 -10.32
N GLU A 21 -10.55 -16.78 -9.27
CA GLU A 21 -10.94 -15.70 -8.35
C GLU A 21 -11.13 -14.37 -9.09
N SER A 22 -10.27 -14.04 -10.06
CA SER A 22 -10.43 -12.81 -10.85
C SER A 22 -11.70 -12.84 -11.70
N HIS A 23 -12.15 -14.00 -12.18
CA HIS A 23 -13.42 -14.11 -12.93
C HIS A 23 -14.63 -13.92 -12.01
N LEU A 24 -14.55 -14.40 -10.77
CA LEU A 24 -15.60 -14.22 -9.77
C LEU A 24 -15.69 -12.77 -9.29
N ASN A 25 -14.55 -12.15 -8.97
CA ASN A 25 -14.48 -10.78 -8.43
C ASN A 25 -14.83 -9.67 -9.45
N VAL A 26 -15.08 -10.01 -10.72
CA VAL A 26 -15.61 -9.06 -11.72
C VAL A 26 -17.08 -8.72 -11.43
N HIS A 27 -17.79 -9.58 -10.70
CA HIS A 27 -19.19 -9.36 -10.35
C HIS A 27 -19.31 -8.49 -9.09
N PRO A 28 -20.00 -7.33 -9.14
CA PRO A 28 -20.11 -6.41 -8.00
C PRO A 28 -20.73 -7.03 -6.74
N GLU A 29 -21.51 -8.09 -6.91
CA GLU A 29 -22.15 -8.83 -5.81
C GLU A 29 -21.17 -9.72 -5.03
N ILE A 30 -20.01 -10.04 -5.62
CA ILE A 30 -18.92 -10.84 -5.03
C ILE A 30 -17.75 -9.91 -4.70
N LEU A 31 -17.58 -9.59 -3.41
CA LEU A 31 -16.53 -8.70 -2.91
C LEU A 31 -15.16 -9.38 -2.87
N GLN A 32 -15.12 -10.64 -2.42
CA GLN A 32 -13.90 -11.45 -2.36
C GLN A 32 -14.26 -12.89 -2.70
N ALA A 33 -13.37 -13.56 -3.44
CA ALA A 33 -13.46 -14.98 -3.73
C ALA A 33 -12.16 -15.68 -3.32
N PHE A 34 -12.30 -16.83 -2.68
CA PHE A 34 -11.21 -17.73 -2.35
C PHE A 34 -11.51 -19.13 -2.91
N VAL A 35 -10.77 -19.52 -3.95
CA VAL A 35 -10.98 -20.77 -4.68
C VAL A 35 -10.08 -21.87 -4.11
N TYR A 36 -10.62 -23.05 -3.84
CA TYR A 36 -9.88 -24.19 -3.30
C TYR A 36 -10.38 -25.51 -3.92
N GLY A 37 -9.80 -26.65 -3.51
CA GLY A 37 -10.11 -27.97 -4.06
C GLY A 37 -8.90 -28.66 -4.70
N ASP A 38 -7.72 -28.55 -4.08
CA ASP A 38 -6.54 -29.30 -4.52
C ASP A 38 -6.78 -30.81 -4.36
N GLY A 39 -6.51 -31.57 -5.42
CA GLY A 39 -6.78 -33.00 -5.49
C GLY A 39 -8.26 -33.37 -5.68
N GLU A 40 -9.16 -32.40 -5.84
CA GLU A 40 -10.60 -32.63 -6.00
C GLU A 40 -11.04 -32.68 -7.49
N PRO A 41 -12.19 -33.33 -7.81
CA PRO A 41 -12.71 -33.40 -9.17
C PRO A 41 -13.19 -32.05 -9.73
N HIS A 42 -13.57 -31.12 -8.84
CA HIS A 42 -14.02 -29.78 -9.17
C HIS A 42 -13.55 -28.79 -8.13
N LEU A 43 -13.51 -27.51 -8.51
CA LEU A 43 -13.14 -26.44 -7.61
C LEU A 43 -14.33 -26.02 -6.75
N LYS A 44 -14.00 -25.54 -5.55
CA LYS A 44 -14.93 -24.96 -4.59
C LYS A 44 -14.53 -23.51 -4.31
N ALA A 45 -15.48 -22.69 -3.86
CA ALA A 45 -15.17 -21.31 -3.49
C ALA A 45 -15.80 -20.90 -2.16
N LEU A 46 -15.04 -20.14 -1.38
CA LEU A 46 -15.62 -19.26 -0.37
C LEU A 46 -15.84 -17.89 -1.02
N VAL A 47 -17.04 -17.33 -0.88
CA VAL A 47 -17.39 -16.04 -1.47
C VAL A 47 -17.88 -15.08 -0.40
N VAL A 48 -17.36 -13.86 -0.42
CA VAL A 48 -17.81 -12.75 0.42
C VAL A 48 -18.72 -11.90 -0.46
N CYS A 49 -19.96 -11.71 -0.03
CA CYS A 49 -20.98 -11.08 -0.86
C CYS A 49 -21.43 -9.73 -0.28
N THR A 50 -21.77 -8.80 -1.17
CA THR A 50 -22.37 -7.50 -0.78
C THR A 50 -23.87 -7.57 -0.56
N VAL A 51 -24.50 -8.67 -1.01
CA VAL A 51 -25.93 -8.94 -0.92
C VAL A 51 -26.17 -10.32 -0.30
N GLN A 52 -27.28 -10.46 0.42
CA GLN A 52 -27.72 -11.71 1.06
C GLN A 52 -28.72 -12.47 0.16
N ASP A 53 -28.40 -12.62 -1.12
CA ASP A 53 -29.23 -13.31 -2.11
C ASP A 53 -28.44 -14.46 -2.74
N ARG A 54 -28.69 -15.69 -2.27
CA ARG A 54 -27.92 -16.87 -2.70
C ARG A 54 -28.17 -17.22 -4.17
N ASP A 55 -29.40 -17.07 -4.65
CA ASP A 55 -29.77 -17.41 -6.02
C ASP A 55 -29.08 -16.47 -7.01
N LEU A 56 -29.00 -15.18 -6.67
CA LEU A 56 -28.23 -14.21 -7.44
C LEU A 56 -26.73 -14.55 -7.47
N ILE A 57 -26.14 -14.94 -6.34
CA ILE A 57 -24.72 -15.32 -6.26
C ILE A 57 -24.45 -16.59 -7.08
N GLU A 58 -25.35 -17.57 -7.05
CA GLU A 58 -25.25 -18.77 -7.88
C GLU A 58 -25.30 -18.42 -9.38
N GLN A 59 -26.19 -17.49 -9.78
CA GLN A 59 -26.21 -16.97 -11.15
C GLN A 59 -24.90 -16.27 -11.54
N ARG A 60 -24.28 -15.51 -10.62
CA ARG A 60 -22.97 -14.87 -10.88
C ARG A 60 -21.86 -15.89 -11.03
N ILE A 61 -21.82 -16.92 -10.20
CA ILE A 61 -20.85 -18.01 -10.32
C ILE A 61 -21.05 -18.77 -11.64
N ALA A 62 -22.30 -19.03 -12.05
CA ALA A 62 -22.60 -19.64 -13.34
C ALA A 62 -22.12 -18.77 -14.53
N GLN A 63 -22.30 -17.45 -14.45
CA GLN A 63 -21.79 -16.51 -15.45
C GLN A 63 -20.25 -16.53 -15.53
N ALA A 64 -19.56 -16.52 -14.38
CA ALA A 64 -18.11 -16.66 -14.33
C ALA A 64 -17.64 -18.01 -14.93
N ASN A 65 -18.29 -19.11 -14.53
CA ASN A 65 -18.01 -20.46 -15.03
C ASN A 65 -18.18 -20.60 -16.54
N SER A 66 -19.12 -19.87 -17.17
CA SER A 66 -19.30 -19.88 -18.63
C SER A 66 -18.08 -19.38 -19.41
N ARG A 67 -17.20 -18.64 -18.75
CA ARG A 67 -15.94 -18.11 -19.31
C ARG A 67 -14.73 -18.95 -18.92
N LEU A 68 -14.93 -19.98 -18.10
CA LEU A 68 -13.87 -20.86 -17.61
C LEU A 68 -13.99 -22.23 -18.29
N PRO A 69 -12.85 -22.85 -18.68
CA PRO A 69 -12.80 -24.26 -19.05
C PRO A 69 -13.37 -25.15 -17.95
N ASP A 70 -13.95 -26.29 -18.34
CA ASP A 70 -14.65 -27.20 -17.41
C ASP A 70 -13.83 -27.59 -16.17
N TYR A 71 -12.53 -27.81 -16.33
CA TYR A 71 -11.63 -28.18 -15.23
C TYR A 71 -11.36 -27.07 -14.20
N ALA A 72 -11.74 -25.83 -14.51
CA ALA A 72 -11.53 -24.65 -13.66
C ALA A 72 -12.84 -24.05 -13.14
N GLN A 73 -13.98 -24.67 -13.46
CA GLN A 73 -15.28 -24.21 -12.99
C GLN A 73 -15.47 -24.52 -11.50
N VAL A 74 -16.03 -23.55 -10.78
CA VAL A 74 -16.44 -23.70 -9.38
C VAL A 74 -17.80 -24.38 -9.34
N LYS A 75 -17.90 -25.58 -8.75
CA LYS A 75 -19.16 -26.35 -8.69
C LYS A 75 -19.85 -26.26 -7.34
N GLU A 76 -19.12 -25.92 -6.29
CA GLU A 76 -19.67 -25.72 -4.95
C GLU A 76 -19.18 -24.39 -4.39
N PHE A 77 -20.03 -23.70 -3.66
CA PHE A 77 -19.66 -22.46 -2.99
C PHE A 77 -20.34 -22.30 -1.64
N GLU A 78 -19.67 -21.57 -0.76
CA GLU A 78 -20.21 -21.13 0.51
C GLU A 78 -20.06 -19.63 0.66
N ILE A 79 -21.12 -18.95 1.10
CA ILE A 79 -21.06 -17.54 1.45
C ILE A 79 -20.39 -17.43 2.82
N THR A 80 -19.32 -16.67 2.89
CA THR A 80 -18.55 -16.46 4.11
C THR A 80 -18.45 -14.98 4.46
N LYS A 81 -17.91 -14.73 5.65
CA LYS A 81 -17.66 -13.39 6.19
C LYS A 81 -16.41 -12.79 5.52
N PRO A 82 -16.28 -11.45 5.46
CA PRO A 82 -15.14 -10.81 4.82
C PRO A 82 -13.79 -11.30 5.34
N PHE A 83 -12.85 -11.54 4.42
CA PHE A 83 -11.45 -11.71 4.78
C PHE A 83 -10.88 -10.34 5.07
N THR A 84 -10.44 -10.11 6.29
CA THR A 84 -9.93 -8.82 6.74
C THR A 84 -8.50 -8.93 7.27
N LEU A 85 -7.86 -7.79 7.49
CA LEU A 85 -6.58 -7.74 8.19
C LEU A 85 -6.75 -8.17 9.66
N GLU A 86 -7.86 -7.78 10.29
CA GLU A 86 -8.17 -8.07 11.70
C GLU A 86 -8.40 -9.57 11.94
N SER A 87 -9.04 -10.26 10.99
CA SER A 87 -9.25 -11.72 11.04
C SER A 87 -7.98 -12.53 10.75
N GLY A 88 -6.88 -11.89 10.35
CA GLY A 88 -5.62 -12.56 10.01
C GLY A 88 -5.64 -13.25 8.65
N TYR A 89 -6.68 -13.07 7.84
CA TYR A 89 -6.82 -13.71 6.53
C TYR A 89 -6.21 -12.92 5.37
N LEU A 90 -5.81 -11.67 5.59
CA LEU A 90 -5.11 -10.84 4.61
C LEU A 90 -3.63 -10.60 4.97
N THR A 91 -2.77 -10.48 3.95
CA THR A 91 -1.45 -9.85 4.05
C THR A 91 -1.61 -8.34 4.17
N GLY A 92 -0.57 -7.62 4.62
CA GLY A 92 -0.56 -6.16 4.63
C GLY A 92 -0.78 -5.52 3.25
N THR A 93 -0.50 -6.26 2.17
CA THR A 93 -0.79 -5.85 0.78
C THR A 93 -2.22 -6.17 0.31
N GLY A 94 -3.09 -6.70 1.19
CA GLY A 94 -4.48 -7.04 0.88
C GLY A 94 -4.68 -8.38 0.16
N ARG A 95 -3.63 -9.24 0.06
CA ARG A 95 -3.75 -10.57 -0.54
C ARG A 95 -4.24 -11.60 0.47
N ILE A 96 -5.06 -12.56 0.05
CA ILE A 96 -5.55 -13.61 0.95
C ILE A 96 -4.41 -14.56 1.35
N LYS A 97 -4.23 -14.79 2.66
CA LYS A 97 -3.33 -15.78 3.26
C LYS A 97 -3.92 -17.18 3.09
N ARG A 98 -3.83 -17.73 1.88
CA ARG A 98 -4.47 -18.99 1.45
C ARG A 98 -4.29 -20.15 2.43
N GLN A 99 -3.06 -20.36 2.91
CA GLN A 99 -2.74 -21.45 3.84
C GLN A 99 -3.55 -21.35 5.14
N ARG A 100 -3.64 -20.15 5.72
CA ARG A 100 -4.40 -19.92 6.95
C ARG A 100 -5.89 -20.14 6.75
N VAL A 101 -6.46 -19.64 5.65
CA VAL A 101 -7.87 -19.89 5.31
C VAL A 101 -8.15 -21.39 5.19
N LEU A 102 -7.26 -22.16 4.56
CA LEU A 102 -7.42 -23.62 4.43
C LEU A 102 -7.32 -24.36 5.76
N GLU A 103 -6.41 -23.94 6.64
CA GLU A 103 -6.26 -24.53 7.98
C GLU A 103 -7.51 -24.31 8.82
N ASP A 104 -8.03 -23.07 8.86
CA ASP A 104 -9.23 -22.72 9.61
C ASP A 104 -10.50 -23.32 9.01
N LEU A 105 -10.59 -23.39 7.68
CA LEU A 105 -11.68 -24.08 6.98
C LEU A 105 -11.72 -25.58 7.34
N LYS A 106 -10.57 -26.25 7.36
CA LYS A 106 -10.47 -27.66 7.78
C LYS A 106 -10.83 -27.88 9.25
N ALA A 107 -10.54 -26.88 10.10
CA ALA A 107 -10.92 -26.90 11.51
C ALA A 107 -12.40 -26.57 11.75
N GLY A 108 -13.11 -26.08 10.73
CA GLY A 108 -14.51 -25.61 10.85
C GLY A 108 -14.65 -24.29 11.59
N VAL A 109 -13.58 -23.48 11.67
CA VAL A 109 -13.52 -22.28 12.51
C VAL A 109 -13.09 -21.06 11.69
N LEU A 110 -13.84 -20.73 10.63
CA LEU A 110 -13.64 -19.44 9.94
C LEU A 110 -13.99 -18.30 10.93
N HIS A 111 -12.95 -17.63 11.43
CA HIS A 111 -13.04 -16.70 12.56
C HIS A 111 -13.61 -15.33 12.14
N GLU A 112 -14.48 -14.75 12.97
CA GLU A 112 -14.85 -13.32 12.88
C GLU A 112 -13.80 -12.39 13.48
N ASN A 113 -13.11 -12.84 14.53
CA ASN A 113 -12.09 -12.11 15.27
C ASN A 113 -11.08 -13.10 15.87
N PRO A 114 -9.79 -12.75 16.00
CA PRO A 114 -8.77 -13.63 16.57
C PRO A 114 -8.99 -13.85 18.07
N THR A 115 -8.86 -15.11 18.53
CA THR A 115 -8.90 -15.42 19.98
C THR A 115 -7.60 -15.00 20.66
N ALA A 116 -7.64 -14.77 21.98
CA ALA A 116 -6.50 -14.23 22.73
C ALA A 116 -5.24 -15.14 22.69
N GLN A 117 -5.43 -16.46 22.60
CA GLN A 117 -4.34 -17.43 22.49
C GLN A 117 -3.72 -17.50 21.08
N THR A 118 -4.48 -17.18 20.02
CA THR A 118 -3.92 -17.02 18.66
C THR A 118 -3.20 -15.69 18.51
N LYS A 119 -3.67 -14.59 19.14
CA LYS A 119 -2.97 -13.29 19.09
C LYS A 119 -1.50 -13.39 19.50
N GLU A 120 -1.18 -14.04 20.61
CA GLU A 120 0.21 -14.17 21.08
C GLU A 120 1.08 -15.05 20.16
N LYS A 121 0.54 -16.15 19.62
CA LYS A 121 1.26 -17.07 18.72
C LYS A 121 1.39 -16.54 17.28
N GLU A 122 0.43 -15.73 16.84
CA GLU A 122 0.35 -15.13 15.52
C GLU A 122 1.20 -13.85 15.44
N ILE A 123 1.28 -13.04 16.50
CA ILE A 123 2.25 -11.93 16.59
C ILE A 123 3.69 -12.46 16.47
N MET A 124 3.98 -13.65 17.01
CA MET A 124 5.29 -14.29 16.91
C MET A 124 5.64 -14.89 15.54
N THR A 125 4.66 -15.17 14.67
CA THR A 125 4.87 -15.81 13.36
C THR A 125 4.51 -14.90 12.16
N THR A 126 3.86 -13.77 12.42
CA THR A 126 3.50 -12.78 11.40
C THR A 126 4.74 -11.99 10.95
N PRO A 127 5.02 -11.93 9.64
CA PRO A 127 6.10 -11.10 9.11
C PRO A 127 6.02 -9.66 9.64
N PHE A 128 7.17 -9.04 9.91
CA PHE A 128 7.20 -7.69 10.46
C PHE A 128 6.46 -6.68 9.57
N TYR A 129 6.56 -6.79 8.24
CA TYR A 129 5.83 -5.93 7.31
C TYR A 129 4.31 -5.96 7.53
N ASP A 130 3.72 -7.13 7.78
CA ASP A 130 2.29 -7.26 8.05
C ASP A 130 1.91 -6.55 9.37
N ARG A 131 2.76 -6.66 10.40
CA ARG A 131 2.57 -5.92 11.66
C ARG A 131 2.69 -4.41 11.47
N LEU A 132 3.66 -3.96 10.68
CA LEU A 132 3.85 -2.55 10.34
C LEU A 132 2.60 -1.97 9.66
N VAL A 133 2.03 -2.69 8.67
CA VAL A 133 0.81 -2.27 7.99
C VAL A 133 -0.35 -2.18 8.98
N ALA A 134 -0.58 -3.21 9.79
CA ALA A 134 -1.67 -3.23 10.75
C ALA A 134 -1.55 -2.10 11.79
N ALA A 135 -0.34 -1.87 12.30
CA ALA A 135 -0.09 -0.84 13.32
C ALA A 135 -0.26 0.59 12.80
N THR A 136 -0.07 0.81 11.50
CA THR A 136 -0.13 2.16 10.88
C THR A 136 -1.48 2.49 10.27
N GLN A 137 -2.37 1.50 10.10
CA GLN A 137 -3.69 1.67 9.50
C GLN A 137 -4.50 2.83 10.10
N PRO A 138 -4.56 3.04 11.44
CA PRO A 138 -5.34 4.15 11.99
C PRO A 138 -4.83 5.52 11.55
N MET A 139 -3.51 5.69 11.37
CA MET A 139 -2.94 6.98 10.93
C MET A 139 -3.09 7.15 9.42
N LYS A 140 -3.03 6.05 8.66
CA LYS A 140 -3.38 6.03 7.25
C LYS A 140 -4.84 6.47 7.04
N ASP A 141 -5.77 6.01 7.86
CA ASP A 141 -7.17 6.45 7.80
C ASP A 141 -7.33 7.94 8.11
N VAL A 142 -6.53 8.50 9.03
CA VAL A 142 -6.49 9.94 9.29
C VAL A 142 -6.04 10.71 8.06
N LEU A 143 -4.99 10.25 7.38
CA LEU A 143 -4.49 10.85 6.14
C LEU A 143 -5.58 10.91 5.06
N PHE A 144 -6.27 9.79 4.79
CA PHE A 144 -7.35 9.76 3.78
C PHE A 144 -8.62 10.51 4.20
N LYS A 145 -8.72 10.97 5.46
CA LYS A 145 -9.81 11.83 5.92
C LYS A 145 -9.58 13.31 5.65
N VAL A 146 -8.34 13.73 5.36
CA VAL A 146 -7.98 15.12 5.07
C VAL A 146 -8.80 15.65 3.86
N PRO A 147 -9.46 16.81 3.97
CA PRO A 147 -10.29 17.35 2.90
C PRO A 147 -9.56 17.48 1.56
N GLN A 148 -8.34 18.03 1.58
CA GLN A 148 -7.50 18.19 0.40
C GLN A 148 -7.24 16.85 -0.31
N VAL A 149 -7.05 15.76 0.44
CA VAL A 149 -6.84 14.42 -0.13
C VAL A 149 -8.12 13.90 -0.77
N LYS A 150 -9.25 14.02 -0.08
CA LYS A 150 -10.55 13.58 -0.61
C LYS A 150 -10.93 14.30 -1.89
N ASP A 151 -10.74 15.61 -1.89
CA ASP A 151 -11.10 16.46 -3.03
C ASP A 151 -10.11 16.26 -4.18
N ALA A 152 -8.81 16.09 -3.90
CA ALA A 152 -7.82 15.72 -4.93
C ALA A 152 -8.16 14.38 -5.61
N LEU A 153 -8.54 13.36 -4.83
CA LEU A 153 -8.98 12.06 -5.38
C LEU A 153 -10.27 12.16 -6.21
N ALA A 154 -11.08 13.19 -5.98
CA ALA A 154 -12.28 13.47 -6.75
C ALA A 154 -12.05 14.47 -7.90
N GLY A 155 -10.83 14.98 -8.10
CA GLY A 155 -10.53 16.01 -9.09
C GLY A 155 -11.17 17.37 -8.78
N LYS A 156 -11.37 17.69 -7.49
CA LYS A 156 -12.06 18.89 -6.98
C LYS A 156 -11.09 19.83 -6.26
N ILE A 157 -9.94 20.09 -6.84
CA ILE A 157 -8.95 21.04 -6.30
C ILE A 157 -8.62 22.07 -7.36
N SER A 158 -8.24 23.27 -6.93
CA SER A 158 -7.76 24.31 -7.85
C SER A 158 -6.33 24.06 -8.32
N ILE A 159 -5.92 24.75 -9.39
CA ILE A 159 -4.54 24.74 -9.87
C ILE A 159 -3.56 25.30 -8.82
N GLU A 160 -3.97 26.30 -8.04
CA GLU A 160 -3.18 26.86 -6.94
C GLU A 160 -2.98 25.82 -5.83
N THR A 161 -4.02 25.06 -5.50
CA THR A 161 -3.95 23.96 -4.53
C THR A 161 -2.96 22.89 -5.00
N TYR A 162 -3.03 22.48 -6.28
CA TYR A 162 -2.10 21.50 -6.85
C TYR A 162 -0.64 22.00 -6.85
N ARG A 163 -0.40 23.24 -7.26
CA ARG A 163 0.94 23.84 -7.24
C ARG A 163 1.48 23.98 -5.82
N ALA A 164 0.63 24.33 -4.85
CA ALA A 164 1.02 24.41 -3.44
C ALA A 164 1.36 23.04 -2.86
N TYR A 165 0.64 21.98 -3.26
CA TYR A 165 1.01 20.60 -2.97
C TYR A 165 2.39 20.26 -3.51
N LEU A 166 2.63 20.48 -4.81
CA LEU A 166 3.93 20.19 -5.43
C LEU A 166 5.06 20.97 -4.74
N ALA A 167 4.81 22.23 -4.33
CA ALA A 167 5.81 23.00 -3.60
C ALA A 167 6.19 22.36 -2.26
N GLN A 168 5.22 21.86 -1.48
CA GLN A 168 5.54 21.14 -0.24
C GLN A 168 6.16 19.76 -0.50
N ALA A 169 5.74 19.09 -1.57
CA ALA A 169 6.34 17.83 -2.02
C ALA A 169 7.82 18.01 -2.32
N TYR A 170 8.18 19.03 -3.11
CA TYR A 170 9.57 19.39 -3.42
C TYR A 170 10.41 19.53 -2.15
N HIS A 171 9.90 20.29 -1.19
CA HIS A 171 10.62 20.59 0.04
C HIS A 171 10.93 19.35 0.87
N HIS A 172 10.02 18.38 1.00
CA HIS A 172 10.35 17.17 1.76
C HIS A 172 11.08 16.11 0.93
N VAL A 173 10.80 15.99 -0.38
CA VAL A 173 11.46 15.02 -1.28
C VAL A 173 12.93 15.37 -1.49
N SER A 174 13.29 16.66 -1.48
CA SER A 174 14.68 17.12 -1.52
C SER A 174 15.53 16.59 -0.37
N HIS A 175 14.91 16.07 0.69
CA HIS A 175 15.59 15.44 1.81
C HIS A 175 15.68 13.92 1.72
N THR A 176 15.00 13.24 0.79
CA THR A 176 15.02 11.76 0.70
C THR A 176 16.43 11.20 0.59
N VAL A 177 17.23 11.69 -0.37
CA VAL A 177 18.64 11.29 -0.52
C VAL A 177 19.48 11.66 0.71
N PRO A 178 19.46 12.92 1.21
CA PRO A 178 20.12 13.26 2.47
C PRO A 178 19.73 12.39 3.68
N PHE A 179 18.47 11.97 3.80
CA PHE A 179 18.02 11.09 4.86
C PHE A 179 18.65 9.70 4.74
N LEU A 180 18.64 9.10 3.55
CA LEU A 180 19.25 7.79 3.30
C LEU A 180 20.74 7.80 3.59
N MET A 181 21.45 8.87 3.19
CA MET A 181 22.86 9.08 3.52
C MET A 181 23.07 9.21 5.04
N THR A 182 22.22 9.97 5.72
CA THR A 182 22.28 10.16 7.18
C THR A 182 22.06 8.84 7.90
N MET A 183 20.99 8.11 7.55
CA MET A 183 20.69 6.78 8.07
C MET A 183 21.90 5.86 7.88
N GLY A 184 22.41 5.74 6.65
CA GLY A 184 23.56 4.90 6.33
C GLY A 184 24.79 5.25 7.18
N SER A 185 25.06 6.54 7.41
CA SER A 185 26.20 6.99 8.21
C SER A 185 26.07 6.69 9.71
N LEU A 186 24.84 6.60 10.22
CA LEU A 186 24.55 6.39 11.64
C LEU A 186 24.37 4.92 12.03
N LEU A 187 24.26 4.01 11.05
CA LEU A 187 24.05 2.59 11.33
C LEU A 187 25.24 1.98 12.12
N PRO A 188 24.97 1.26 13.22
CA PRO A 188 26.01 0.56 13.97
C PRO A 188 26.56 -0.63 13.18
N SER A 189 27.72 -1.14 13.60
CA SER A 189 28.49 -2.15 12.84
C SER A 189 27.74 -3.47 12.61
N ASP A 190 26.87 -3.86 13.56
CA ASP A 190 26.01 -5.04 13.49
C ASP A 190 24.88 -4.91 12.45
N LYS A 191 24.59 -3.68 11.99
CA LYS A 191 23.53 -3.37 11.01
C LYS A 191 24.05 -3.01 9.62
N ARG A 192 25.35 -3.17 9.36
CA ARG A 192 25.99 -2.89 8.05
C ARG A 192 25.36 -3.61 6.86
N TRP A 193 24.69 -4.74 7.09
CA TRP A 193 23.97 -5.44 6.02
C TRP A 193 22.89 -4.56 5.37
N MET A 194 22.35 -3.56 6.10
CA MET A 194 21.36 -2.61 5.59
C MET A 194 21.94 -1.56 4.63
N HIS A 195 23.27 -1.37 4.56
CA HIS A 195 23.86 -0.42 3.62
C HIS A 195 23.54 -0.76 2.17
N LYS A 196 23.54 -2.05 1.82
CA LYS A 196 23.21 -2.49 0.46
C LYS A 196 21.81 -2.05 0.04
N PRO A 197 20.72 -2.40 0.76
CA PRO A 197 19.40 -1.95 0.36
C PRO A 197 19.21 -0.42 0.47
N ILE A 198 19.92 0.27 1.37
CA ILE A 198 19.91 1.75 1.41
C ILE A 198 20.53 2.35 0.15
N ILE A 199 21.65 1.80 -0.35
CA ILE A 199 22.31 2.27 -1.57
C ILE A 199 21.42 2.01 -2.78
N GLU A 200 20.83 0.81 -2.90
CA GLU A 200 19.91 0.47 -3.99
C GLU A 200 18.73 1.46 -4.04
N TYR A 201 18.12 1.76 -2.89
CA TYR A 201 17.02 2.75 -2.81
C TYR A 201 17.50 4.19 -3.06
N LEU A 202 18.71 4.55 -2.60
CA LEU A 202 19.29 5.87 -2.84
C LEU A 202 19.52 6.12 -4.33
N GLU A 203 20.04 5.14 -5.06
CA GLU A 203 20.28 5.26 -6.50
C GLU A 203 19.00 5.53 -7.28
N GLU A 204 17.87 4.98 -6.83
CA GLU A 204 16.54 5.23 -7.42
C GLU A 204 16.04 6.66 -7.13
N GLU A 205 16.22 7.17 -5.91
CA GLU A 205 15.64 8.45 -5.47
C GLU A 205 16.38 9.71 -5.95
N VAL A 206 17.58 9.57 -6.54
CA VAL A 206 18.37 10.73 -6.99
C VAL A 206 17.67 11.48 -8.13
N GLY A 207 17.37 12.76 -7.88
CA GLY A 207 16.81 13.67 -8.88
C GLY A 207 15.28 13.68 -8.93
N HIS A 208 14.59 12.92 -8.07
CA HIS A 208 13.13 12.95 -7.96
C HIS A 208 12.59 14.35 -7.62
N GLU A 209 13.34 15.13 -6.83
CA GLU A 209 13.00 16.52 -6.53
C GLU A 209 12.94 17.42 -7.77
N GLU A 210 13.77 17.15 -8.78
CA GLU A 210 13.76 17.90 -10.04
C GLU A 210 12.54 17.55 -10.90
N TRP A 211 11.99 16.33 -10.79
CA TRP A 211 10.72 15.98 -11.45
C TRP A 211 9.57 16.82 -10.92
N ILE A 212 9.54 17.09 -9.61
CA ILE A 212 8.53 17.95 -9.00
C ILE A 212 8.64 19.39 -9.51
N LEU A 213 9.85 19.92 -9.65
CA LEU A 213 10.08 21.26 -10.20
C LEU A 213 9.65 21.36 -11.67
N ASN A 214 9.93 20.31 -12.46
CA ASN A 214 9.45 20.21 -13.84
C ASN A 214 7.91 20.15 -13.89
N ASP A 215 7.29 19.42 -12.97
CA ASP A 215 5.83 19.34 -12.86
C ASP A 215 5.20 20.69 -12.49
N ILE A 216 5.82 21.44 -11.57
CA ILE A 216 5.39 22.80 -11.23
C ILE A 216 5.44 23.71 -12.45
N ALA A 217 6.55 23.70 -13.21
CA ALA A 217 6.69 24.50 -14.42
C ALA A 217 5.66 24.09 -15.49
N ALA A 218 5.45 22.79 -15.68
CA ALA A 218 4.46 22.25 -16.60
C ALA A 218 3.00 22.56 -16.18
N ALA A 219 2.75 22.68 -14.88
CA ALA A 219 1.51 23.16 -14.32
C ALA A 219 1.37 24.69 -14.39
N GLY A 220 2.37 25.42 -14.91
CA GLY A 220 2.39 26.88 -15.09
C GLY A 220 2.83 27.69 -13.86
N GLY A 221 3.46 27.03 -12.88
CA GLY A 221 4.06 27.69 -11.71
C GLY A 221 5.52 28.09 -11.94
N ASP A 222 6.08 28.82 -10.98
CA ASP A 222 7.49 29.23 -10.97
C ASP A 222 8.32 28.24 -10.11
N ALA A 223 9.01 27.33 -10.78
CA ALA A 223 9.82 26.30 -10.13
C ALA A 223 11.00 26.89 -9.35
N GLU A 224 11.62 27.96 -9.86
CA GLU A 224 12.80 28.55 -9.20
C GLU A 224 12.38 29.35 -7.97
N ALA A 225 11.23 30.03 -8.02
CA ALA A 225 10.64 30.63 -6.83
C ALA A 225 10.34 29.58 -5.74
N VAL A 226 9.84 28.40 -6.11
CA VAL A 226 9.63 27.29 -5.16
C VAL A 226 10.95 26.79 -4.58
N ARG A 227 11.98 26.59 -5.42
CA ARG A 227 13.33 26.17 -4.99
C ARG A 227 13.92 27.10 -3.92
N GLN A 228 13.69 28.40 -4.06
CA GLN A 228 14.19 29.43 -3.14
C GLN A 228 13.23 29.74 -1.97
N SER A 229 12.02 29.17 -1.99
CA SER A 229 11.00 29.44 -0.98
C SER A 229 11.28 28.72 0.34
N LYS A 230 10.68 29.23 1.42
CA LYS A 230 10.71 28.56 2.71
C LYS A 230 9.58 27.50 2.78
N PRO A 231 9.86 26.25 3.20
CA PRO A 231 8.82 25.25 3.44
C PRO A 231 7.81 25.69 4.51
N ALA A 232 6.59 25.16 4.45
CA ALA A 232 5.60 25.36 5.50
C ALA A 232 6.08 24.76 6.85
N LEU A 233 5.46 25.17 7.96
CA LEU A 233 5.83 24.69 9.29
C LEU A 233 5.68 23.16 9.40
N GLU A 234 4.63 22.62 8.81
CA GLU A 234 4.30 21.20 8.83
C GLU A 234 5.35 20.39 8.06
N THR A 235 5.79 20.89 6.91
CA THR A 235 6.89 20.31 6.12
C THR A 235 8.22 20.37 6.87
N GLN A 236 8.54 21.51 7.47
CA GLN A 236 9.72 21.64 8.34
C GLN A 236 9.66 20.64 9.50
N SER A 237 8.47 20.45 10.09
CA SER A 237 8.27 19.54 11.22
C SER A 237 8.45 18.08 10.81
N LEU A 238 7.91 17.67 9.66
CA LEU A 238 8.13 16.34 9.08
C LEU A 238 9.61 16.08 8.85
N VAL A 239 10.32 17.05 8.25
CA VAL A 239 11.75 16.90 7.96
C VAL A 239 12.59 16.84 9.23
N ALA A 240 12.37 17.80 10.15
CA ALA A 240 13.11 17.89 11.40
C ALA A 240 12.89 16.68 12.31
N TYR A 241 11.66 16.15 12.36
CA TYR A 241 11.33 14.95 13.12
C TYR A 241 12.22 13.77 12.69
N ASN A 242 12.31 13.49 11.39
CA ASN A 242 13.06 12.34 10.88
C ASN A 242 14.57 12.48 11.11
N TYR A 243 15.15 13.67 10.86
CA TYR A 243 16.56 13.91 11.20
C TYR A 243 16.83 13.73 12.69
N ASN A 244 15.97 14.29 13.54
CA ASN A 244 16.13 14.20 14.99
C ASN A 244 16.02 12.76 15.48
N TYR A 245 15.05 12.02 14.97
CA TYR A 245 14.82 10.63 15.34
C TYR A 245 16.02 9.75 15.01
N MET A 246 16.56 9.88 13.78
CA MET A 246 17.75 9.12 13.39
C MET A 246 18.98 9.46 14.24
N GLN A 247 19.20 10.75 14.53
CA GLN A 247 20.39 11.21 15.24
C GLN A 247 20.36 10.93 16.75
N LYS A 248 19.16 10.96 17.36
CA LYS A 248 19.03 10.90 18.82
C LYS A 248 18.44 9.60 19.34
N HIS A 249 17.75 8.85 18.49
CA HIS A 249 17.03 7.65 18.88
C HIS A 249 17.54 6.45 18.07
N ASN A 250 16.84 6.07 17.00
CA ASN A 250 17.20 4.90 16.20
C ASN A 250 17.23 5.26 14.70
N PRO A 251 18.39 5.18 14.02
CA PRO A 251 18.49 5.46 12.59
C PRO A 251 17.66 4.51 11.73
N VAL A 252 17.41 3.27 12.20
CA VAL A 252 16.58 2.29 11.49
C VAL A 252 15.12 2.72 11.41
N GLY A 253 14.66 3.56 12.36
CA GLY A 253 13.32 4.12 12.36
C GLY A 253 12.96 4.87 11.07
N PHE A 254 13.94 5.41 10.33
CA PHE A 254 13.70 6.11 9.06
C PHE A 254 12.98 5.23 8.00
N PHE A 255 13.13 3.90 8.05
CA PHE A 255 12.33 3.02 7.19
C PHE A 255 10.81 3.20 7.40
N GLY A 256 10.38 3.72 8.55
CA GLY A 256 8.98 4.10 8.79
C GLY A 256 8.50 5.24 7.88
N MET A 257 9.34 6.25 7.62
CA MET A 257 9.03 7.31 6.65
C MET A 257 9.01 6.77 5.23
N VAL A 258 9.97 5.90 4.88
CA VAL A 258 10.01 5.23 3.57
C VAL A 258 8.72 4.45 3.36
N TYR A 259 8.27 3.65 4.34
CA TYR A 259 6.99 2.95 4.27
C TYR A 259 5.80 3.90 4.05
N MET A 260 5.76 5.03 4.76
CA MET A 260 4.68 6.01 4.61
C MET A 260 4.62 6.56 3.18
N LEU A 261 5.76 6.94 2.60
CA LEU A 261 5.84 7.45 1.23
C LEU A 261 5.34 6.40 0.22
N GLU A 262 5.97 5.23 0.21
CA GLU A 262 5.66 4.15 -0.74
C GLU A 262 4.20 3.66 -0.63
N SER A 263 3.69 3.49 0.60
CA SER A 263 2.33 2.97 0.81
C SER A 263 1.22 3.99 0.55
N THR A 264 1.56 5.28 0.46
CA THR A 264 0.63 6.38 0.15
C THR A 264 0.61 6.66 -1.35
N SER A 265 1.78 6.58 -2.00
CA SER A 265 1.97 6.78 -3.43
C SER A 265 1.05 5.92 -4.29
N THR A 266 1.02 4.60 -4.09
CA THR A 266 0.10 3.68 -4.80
C THR A 266 -1.36 4.15 -4.90
N ALA A 267 -1.92 4.69 -3.81
CA ALA A 267 -3.33 5.04 -3.70
C ALA A 267 -3.65 6.46 -4.20
N ILE A 268 -2.81 7.45 -3.84
CA ILE A 268 -3.01 8.84 -4.22
C ILE A 268 -2.52 9.09 -5.65
N ALA A 269 -1.38 8.52 -6.03
CA ALA A 269 -0.71 8.85 -7.27
C ALA A 269 -1.43 8.31 -8.50
N THR A 270 -2.01 7.10 -8.46
CA THR A 270 -2.70 6.56 -9.66
C THR A 270 -4.09 7.16 -9.86
N LYS A 271 -4.92 7.21 -8.81
CA LYS A 271 -6.32 7.71 -8.93
C LYS A 271 -6.39 9.23 -8.89
N GLY A 272 -5.65 9.85 -7.98
CA GLY A 272 -5.63 11.30 -7.82
C GLY A 272 -4.98 12.00 -9.01
N ALA A 273 -3.83 11.53 -9.51
CA ALA A 273 -3.18 12.20 -10.64
C ALA A 273 -4.06 12.23 -11.90
N ILE A 274 -4.75 11.13 -12.21
CA ILE A 274 -5.69 11.09 -13.35
C ILE A 274 -6.83 12.09 -13.14
N ALA A 275 -7.45 12.09 -11.95
CA ALA A 275 -8.56 12.99 -11.65
C ALA A 275 -8.15 14.48 -11.69
N ILE A 276 -6.99 14.83 -11.14
CA ILE A 276 -6.43 16.20 -11.14
C ILE A 276 -6.06 16.62 -12.57
N LYS A 277 -5.43 15.73 -13.33
CA LYS A 277 -5.04 15.99 -14.72
C LYS A 277 -6.26 16.35 -15.58
N ASP A 278 -7.30 15.53 -15.49
CA ASP A 278 -8.49 15.69 -16.32
C ASP A 278 -9.30 16.92 -15.90
N SER A 279 -9.44 17.17 -14.59
CA SER A 279 -10.18 18.33 -14.06
C SER A 279 -9.49 19.67 -14.37
N LEU A 280 -8.16 19.75 -14.21
CA LEU A 280 -7.40 20.98 -14.43
C LEU A 280 -6.91 21.14 -15.88
N ASN A 281 -7.22 20.19 -16.77
CA ASN A 281 -6.76 20.15 -18.16
C ASN A 281 -5.24 20.33 -18.31
N LEU A 282 -4.48 19.67 -17.43
CA LEU A 282 -3.02 19.79 -17.37
C LEU A 282 -2.34 18.77 -18.31
N PRO A 283 -1.16 19.09 -18.85
CA PRO A 283 -0.43 18.17 -19.71
C PRO A 283 0.14 17.00 -18.89
N GLN A 284 0.37 15.84 -19.52
CA GLN A 284 0.95 14.65 -18.86
C GLN A 284 2.30 14.95 -18.19
N LYS A 285 3.09 15.86 -18.76
CA LYS A 285 4.38 16.31 -18.22
C LYS A 285 4.29 17.12 -16.91
N ALA A 286 3.07 17.40 -16.41
CA ALA A 286 2.84 18.01 -15.10
C ALA A 286 2.61 16.99 -13.98
N PHE A 287 2.82 15.70 -14.27
CA PHE A 287 2.58 14.58 -13.35
C PHE A 287 3.71 13.55 -13.38
N SER A 288 4.92 13.93 -13.80
CA SER A 288 6.06 13.01 -13.86
C SER A 288 6.39 12.41 -12.49
N TYR A 289 6.34 13.23 -11.44
CA TYR A 289 6.57 12.79 -10.06
C TYR A 289 5.47 11.85 -9.53
N LEU A 290 4.19 12.17 -9.77
CA LEU A 290 3.11 11.29 -9.33
C LEU A 290 3.04 10.00 -10.18
N ALA A 291 3.36 10.06 -11.46
CA ALA A 291 3.32 8.89 -12.32
C ALA A 291 4.45 7.89 -12.02
N SER A 292 5.65 8.37 -11.66
CA SER A 292 6.77 7.48 -11.30
C SER A 292 6.43 6.61 -10.10
N HIS A 293 5.81 7.20 -9.06
CA HIS A 293 5.33 6.48 -7.88
C HIS A 293 3.96 5.80 -8.06
N GLY A 294 3.46 5.62 -9.29
CA GLY A 294 2.21 4.90 -9.57
C GLY A 294 2.45 3.54 -10.22
N GLN A 295 3.43 3.44 -11.12
CA GLN A 295 3.67 2.27 -11.97
C GLN A 295 4.89 1.44 -11.54
N LEU A 296 5.81 2.00 -10.74
CA LEU A 296 7.01 1.33 -10.20
C LEU A 296 6.78 0.68 -8.82
N ASP A 297 5.72 1.07 -8.12
CA ASP A 297 5.52 0.79 -6.69
C ASP A 297 5.31 -0.69 -6.31
N ILE A 298 4.95 -1.58 -7.24
CA ILE A 298 4.80 -3.01 -6.90
C ILE A 298 6.16 -3.65 -6.62
N GLU A 299 7.19 -3.27 -7.37
CA GLU A 299 8.54 -3.79 -7.19
C GLU A 299 9.21 -3.14 -5.98
N HIS A 300 9.06 -1.82 -5.80
CA HIS A 300 9.56 -1.10 -4.63
C HIS A 300 8.92 -1.63 -3.34
N MET A 301 7.61 -1.87 -3.32
CA MET A 301 6.95 -2.44 -2.15
C MET A 301 7.38 -3.87 -1.87
N SER A 302 7.61 -4.69 -2.90
CA SER A 302 8.16 -6.04 -2.71
C SER A 302 9.60 -6.00 -2.19
N PHE A 303 10.41 -5.04 -2.65
CA PHE A 303 11.78 -4.85 -2.20
C PHE A 303 11.82 -4.38 -0.74
N PHE A 304 11.03 -3.36 -0.41
CA PHE A 304 10.88 -2.83 0.92
C PHE A 304 10.37 -3.90 1.90
N GLU A 305 9.31 -4.65 1.53
CA GLU A 305 8.77 -5.76 2.32
C GLU A 305 9.87 -6.77 2.67
N LYS A 306 10.69 -7.16 1.67
CA LYS A 306 11.81 -8.08 1.89
C LYS A 306 12.84 -7.50 2.84
N THR A 307 13.20 -6.23 2.68
CA THR A 307 14.18 -5.53 3.51
C THR A 307 13.73 -5.45 4.97
N VAL A 308 12.52 -4.96 5.23
CA VAL A 308 12.04 -4.82 6.62
C VAL A 308 11.77 -6.16 7.29
N ASN A 309 11.34 -7.19 6.55
CA ASN A 309 11.17 -8.54 7.11
C ASN A 309 12.49 -9.20 7.51
N ALA A 310 13.63 -8.74 7.01
CA ALA A 310 14.96 -9.19 7.43
C ALA A 310 15.40 -8.58 8.77
N ILE A 311 14.77 -7.49 9.21
CA ILE A 311 15.04 -6.84 10.50
C ILE A 311 14.43 -7.70 11.62
N LYS A 312 15.26 -8.19 12.55
CA LYS A 312 14.84 -9.06 13.65
C LYS A 312 14.89 -8.40 15.02
N ASP A 313 15.66 -7.32 15.18
CA ASP A 313 15.73 -6.57 16.42
C ASP A 313 14.37 -5.89 16.69
N GLU A 314 13.79 -6.15 17.86
CA GLU A 314 12.48 -5.63 18.23
C GLU A 314 12.51 -4.11 18.42
N ASN A 315 13.61 -3.52 18.90
CA ASN A 315 13.73 -2.08 19.06
C ASN A 315 13.78 -1.36 17.71
N ASP A 316 14.40 -1.99 16.70
CA ASP A 316 14.38 -1.48 15.33
C ASP A 316 12.97 -1.54 14.74
N GLN A 317 12.27 -2.66 14.96
CA GLN A 317 10.90 -2.84 14.49
C GLN A 317 9.94 -1.84 15.13
N ASP A 318 10.05 -1.62 16.44
CA ASP A 318 9.25 -0.65 17.18
C ASP A 318 9.55 0.78 16.72
N ALA A 319 10.82 1.11 16.49
CA ALA A 319 11.22 2.41 15.95
C ALA A 319 10.63 2.68 14.56
N ILE A 320 10.61 1.67 13.68
CA ILE A 320 9.99 1.79 12.36
C ILE A 320 8.49 2.02 12.47
N ILE A 321 7.79 1.29 13.34
CA ILE A 321 6.35 1.47 13.56
C ILE A 321 6.06 2.88 14.09
N GLU A 322 6.80 3.33 15.11
CA GLU A 322 6.63 4.65 15.70
C GLU A 322 6.83 5.77 14.66
N VAL A 323 7.95 5.72 13.92
CA VAL A 323 8.23 6.70 12.88
C VAL A 323 7.18 6.64 11.77
N ALA A 324 6.73 5.46 11.36
CA ALA A 324 5.66 5.35 10.35
C ALA A 324 4.37 6.02 10.84
N GLN A 325 3.89 5.72 12.06
CA GLN A 325 2.69 6.34 12.63
C GLN A 325 2.82 7.87 12.72
N ASN A 326 3.95 8.35 13.22
CA ASN A 326 4.21 9.78 13.38
C ASN A 326 4.33 10.50 12.03
N THR A 327 4.97 9.88 11.03
CA THR A 327 5.10 10.45 9.69
C THR A 327 3.78 10.46 8.93
N PHE A 328 2.92 9.45 9.07
CA PHE A 328 1.54 9.53 8.55
C PHE A 328 0.78 10.72 9.12
N LEU A 329 0.87 10.95 10.44
CA LEU A 329 0.20 12.06 11.10
C LEU A 329 0.77 13.42 10.68
N LEU A 330 2.10 13.55 10.61
CA LEU A 330 2.77 14.77 10.18
C LEU A 330 2.48 15.07 8.70
N PHE A 331 2.42 14.04 7.85
CA PHE A 331 2.06 14.17 6.45
C PHE A 331 0.59 14.57 6.27
N ALA A 332 -0.33 14.01 7.07
CA ALA A 332 -1.72 14.45 7.09
C ALA A 332 -1.86 15.93 7.46
N LYS A 333 -1.06 16.41 8.43
CA LYS A 333 -1.00 17.84 8.79
C LYS A 333 -0.42 18.69 7.67
N LEU A 334 0.65 18.24 7.01
CA LEU A 334 1.22 18.90 5.83
C LEU A 334 0.16 19.10 4.76
N LEU A 335 -0.58 18.04 4.40
CA LEU A 335 -1.63 18.13 3.40
C LEU A 335 -2.79 19.03 3.84
N ALA A 336 -3.15 19.00 5.13
CA ALA A 336 -4.18 19.87 5.68
C ALA A 336 -3.79 21.36 5.69
N ALA A 337 -2.50 21.67 5.71
CA ALA A 337 -1.98 23.04 5.67
C ALA A 337 -1.90 23.63 4.25
N ILE A 338 -2.05 22.79 3.21
CA ILE A 338 -2.11 23.27 1.82
C ILE A 338 -3.39 24.10 1.66
N PRO A 339 -3.30 25.31 1.05
CA PRO A 339 -4.47 26.12 0.74
C PRO A 339 -5.51 25.28 -0.02
N HIS A 340 -6.74 25.26 0.49
CA HIS A 340 -7.79 24.39 -0.04
C HIS A 340 -8.87 25.23 -0.71
N GLN A 341 -8.78 25.32 -2.04
CA GLN A 341 -9.78 25.96 -2.88
C GLN A 341 -10.32 24.96 -3.89
N GLN A 342 -11.64 24.94 -4.05
CA GLN A 342 -12.31 24.20 -5.11
C GLN A 342 -12.55 25.20 -6.25
N ASP A 343 -12.16 24.86 -7.47
CA ASP A 343 -12.60 25.62 -8.64
C ASP A 343 -14.13 25.48 -8.75
N GLN A 344 -14.84 26.62 -8.85
CA GLN A 344 -16.31 26.68 -8.90
C GLN A 344 -16.88 26.09 -10.19
#